data_AF-A0A531KGW2-F1
#
_entry.id   AF-A0A531KGW2-F1
#
_cell.length_a   1.000
_cell.length_b   1.000
_cell.length_c   1.000
_cell.angle_alpha   90.00
_cell.angle_beta   90.00
_cell.angle_gamma   90.00
#
_symmetry.space_group_name_H-M   'P 1'
#
loop_
_entity.id
_entity.type
_entity.pdbx_description
1 polymer ?
#
loop_
_entity_poly.entity_id
_entity_poly.type
_entity_poly.pdbx_seq_one_letter_code
_entity_poly.pdbx_strand_id
1 'polypeptide(L)' 'MGKAAAPGRVYIGRPSKWGNPFVIGPDGSRAEVIAKYRVWIASQPELLETLDELRGQDLVCWCAPEACHGDVLLELANRR' A
#
# COMPACT_ATOMS: atom_id res chain seq x y z
N MET A 1 -16.26 19.44 16.14
CA MET A 1 -15.01 19.42 15.34
C MET A 1 -14.10 18.36 15.95
N GLY A 2 -14.14 17.13 15.45
CA GLY A 2 -13.37 16.02 16.00
C GLY A 2 -11.88 16.19 15.68
N LYS A 3 -11.01 16.07 16.68
CA LYS A 3 -9.56 16.02 16.46
C LYS A 3 -9.26 14.77 15.64
N ALA A 4 -8.72 14.95 14.44
CA ALA A 4 -8.10 13.85 13.71
C ALA A 4 -7.02 13.26 14.63
N ALA A 5 -7.10 11.96 14.90
CA ALA A 5 -6.01 11.25 15.56
C ALA A 5 -4.74 11.47 14.73
N ALA A 6 -3.62 11.77 15.39
CA ALA A 6 -2.36 11.91 14.69
C ALA A 6 -2.07 10.64 13.87
N PRO A 7 -1.52 10.75 12.65
CA PRO A 7 -1.14 9.58 11.85
C PRO A 7 -0.31 8.60 12.67
N GLY A 8 -0.75 7.35 12.75
CA GLY A 8 0.12 6.26 13.16
C GLY A 8 1.01 5.85 12.00
N ARG A 9 2.17 5.26 12.30
CA ARG A 9 3.05 4.68 11.28
C ARG A 9 2.66 3.23 11.06
N VAL A 10 2.29 2.86 9.84
CA VAL A 10 1.86 1.49 9.49
C VAL A 10 2.89 0.86 8.58
N TYR A 11 3.51 -0.25 9.01
CA TYR A 11 4.44 -1.00 8.17
C TYR A 11 3.67 -1.84 7.13
N ILE A 12 3.96 -1.60 5.85
CA ILE A 12 3.28 -2.23 4.71
C ILE A 12 4.18 -3.16 3.89
N GLY A 13 5.42 -3.39 4.33
CA GLY A 13 6.33 -4.36 3.69
C GLY A 13 5.92 -5.80 3.98
N ARG A 14 6.57 -6.77 3.35
CA ARG A 14 6.41 -8.20 3.70
C ARG A 14 6.95 -8.43 5.13
N PRO A 15 6.30 -9.25 5.98
CA PRO A 15 5.17 -10.16 5.71
C PRO A 15 3.77 -9.56 6.01
N SER A 16 3.58 -8.24 6.02
CA SER A 16 2.25 -7.65 6.27
C SER A 16 1.24 -8.04 5.18
N LYS A 17 -0.07 -7.99 5.51
CA LYS A 17 -1.17 -8.18 4.56
C LYS A 17 -1.16 -7.19 3.39
N TRP A 18 -0.47 -6.06 3.55
CA TRP A 18 -0.32 -5.00 2.56
C TRP A 18 0.92 -5.17 1.68
N GLY A 19 1.78 -6.17 1.96
CA GLY A 19 3.01 -6.40 1.22
C GLY A 19 2.75 -6.70 -0.26
N ASN A 20 3.58 -6.12 -1.14
CA ASN A 20 3.57 -6.49 -2.55
C ASN A 20 4.00 -7.96 -2.71
N PRO A 21 3.20 -8.87 -3.31
CA PRO A 21 3.60 -10.25 -3.53
C PRO A 21 4.64 -10.38 -4.65
N PHE A 22 4.77 -9.38 -5.51
CA PHE A 22 5.73 -9.36 -6.61
C PHE A 22 7.11 -8.84 -6.16
N VAL A 23 8.16 -9.34 -6.79
CA VAL A 23 9.56 -9.08 -6.45
C VAL A 23 10.28 -8.43 -7.64
N ILE A 24 10.96 -7.31 -7.37
CA ILE A 24 11.80 -6.63 -8.38
C ILE A 24 12.90 -7.59 -8.86
N GLY A 25 13.05 -7.72 -10.18
CA GLY A 25 13.90 -8.70 -10.84
C GLY A 25 13.07 -9.87 -11.35
N PRO A 26 12.70 -10.86 -10.51
CA PRO A 26 11.94 -12.03 -10.95
C PRO A 26 10.59 -11.70 -11.60
N ASP A 27 9.86 -10.73 -11.06
CA ASP A 27 8.54 -10.33 -11.55
C ASP A 27 8.58 -9.06 -12.42
N GLY A 28 9.77 -8.52 -12.70
CA GLY A 28 9.97 -7.32 -13.52
C GLY A 28 10.63 -6.16 -12.79
N SER A 29 10.68 -5.01 -13.47
CA SER A 29 11.18 -3.74 -12.94
C SER A 29 10.30 -3.20 -11.80
N ARG A 30 10.81 -2.21 -11.06
CA ARG A 30 10.08 -1.50 -9.99
C ARG A 30 8.70 -1.03 -10.46
N ALA A 31 8.64 -0.40 -11.64
CA ALA A 31 7.38 0.09 -12.20
C ALA A 31 6.41 -1.04 -12.52
N GLU A 32 6.90 -2.14 -13.11
CA GLU A 32 6.07 -3.30 -13.46
C GLU A 32 5.50 -3.99 -12.22
N VAL A 33 6.30 -4.20 -11.17
CA VAL A 33 5.80 -4.85 -9.94
C VAL A 33 4.81 -3.97 -9.17
N ILE A 34 4.92 -2.64 -9.26
CA ILE A 34 3.92 -1.70 -8.70
C ILE A 34 2.64 -1.73 -9.54
N ALA A 35 2.75 -1.77 -10.87
CA ALA A 35 1.59 -1.89 -11.75
C ALA A 35 0.85 -3.23 -11.52
N LYS A 36 1.59 -4.34 -11.41
CA LYS A 36 1.04 -5.65 -11.03
C LYS A 36 0.36 -5.59 -9.65
N TYR A 37 0.99 -4.92 -8.68
CA TYR A 37 0.40 -4.75 -7.35
C TYR A 37 -0.95 -4.02 -7.40
N ARG A 38 -1.06 -2.94 -8.17
CA ARG A 38 -2.32 -2.20 -8.35
C ARG A 38 -3.43 -3.10 -8.87
N VAL A 39 -3.15 -3.96 -9.85
CA VAL A 39 -4.14 -4.91 -10.38
C VAL A 39 -4.48 -5.96 -9.32
N TRP A 40 -3.48 -6.50 -8.64
CA TRP A 40 -3.65 -7.53 -7.61
C TRP A 40 -4.48 -7.02 -6.43
N ILE A 41 -4.15 -5.85 -5.85
CA ILE A 41 -4.88 -5.33 -4.68
C ILE A 41 -6.34 -5.02 -5.02
N ALA A 42 -6.62 -4.55 -6.25
CA ALA A 42 -7.97 -4.33 -6.74
C ALA A 42 -8.79 -5.62 -6.88
N SER A 43 -8.13 -6.78 -6.95
CA SER A 43 -8.78 -8.09 -6.98
C SER A 43 -8.90 -8.76 -5.60
N GLN A 44 -8.50 -8.10 -4.51
CA GLN A 44 -8.58 -8.63 -3.14
C GLN A 44 -9.74 -7.98 -2.37
N PRO A 45 -10.98 -8.49 -2.44
CA PRO A 45 -12.14 -7.84 -1.81
C PRO A 45 -11.95 -7.66 -0.30
N GLU A 46 -11.45 -8.68 0.41
CA GLU A 46 -11.23 -8.62 1.86
C GLU A 46 -10.21 -7.54 2.26
N LEU A 47 -9.14 -7.34 1.47
CA LEU A 47 -8.18 -6.28 1.72
C LEU A 47 -8.78 -4.91 1.42
N LEU A 48 -9.53 -4.78 0.32
CA LEU A 48 -10.19 -3.55 -0.07
C LEU A 48 -11.20 -3.06 0.97
N GLU A 49 -11.91 -3.98 1.65
CA GLU A 49 -12.81 -3.66 2.76
C GLU A 49 -12.07 -3.09 3.99
N THR A 50 -10.80 -3.43 4.15
CA THR A 50 -9.97 -2.93 5.27
C THR A 50 -9.14 -1.69 4.92
N LEU A 51 -9.24 -1.13 3.70
CA LEU A 51 -8.43 0.01 3.25
C LEU A 51 -8.58 1.26 4.14
N ASP A 52 -9.74 1.45 4.77
CA ASP A 52 -9.98 2.61 5.64
C ASP A 52 -9.03 2.64 6.86
N GLU A 53 -8.43 1.50 7.24
CA GLU A 53 -7.42 1.47 8.30
C GLU A 53 -6.14 2.24 7.94
N LEU A 54 -5.87 2.43 6.64
CA LEU A 54 -4.69 3.13 6.13
C LEU A 54 -4.92 4.63 5.94
N ARG A 55 -6.19 5.08 5.99
CA ARG A 55 -6.53 6.48 5.75
C ARG A 55 -5.94 7.37 6.84
N GLY A 56 -5.18 8.38 6.41
CA GLY A 56 -4.50 9.31 7.32
C GLY A 56 -3.34 8.68 8.12
N GLN A 57 -2.87 7.49 7.74
CA GLN A 57 -1.67 6.85 8.33
C GLN A 57 -0.42 7.15 7.50
N ASP A 58 0.74 7.13 8.15
CA ASP A 58 2.04 7.17 7.48
C ASP A 58 2.46 5.74 7.10
N LEU A 59 2.42 5.40 5.81
CA LEU A 59 2.79 4.08 5.35
C LEU A 59 4.32 3.93 5.24
N VAL A 60 4.86 2.92 5.93
CA VAL A 60 6.30 2.65 6.01
C VAL A 60 6.64 1.41 5.19
N CYS A 61 7.54 1.58 4.22
CA CYS A 61 8.11 0.48 3.44
C CYS A 61 9.62 0.72 3.27
N TRP A 62 10.38 -0.37 3.19
CA TRP A 62 11.82 -0.31 2.90
C TRP A 62 12.13 0.26 1.50
N CYS A 63 11.17 0.20 0.57
CA CYS A 63 11.31 0.77 -0.77
C CYS A 63 11.35 2.30 -0.78
N ALA A 64 10.74 2.96 0.20
CA ALA A 64 10.72 4.41 0.26
C ALA A 64 12.15 4.94 0.52
N PRO A 65 12.56 6.07 -0.09
CA PRO A 65 11.73 7.07 -0.78
C PRO A 65 11.51 6.83 -2.28
N GLU A 66 12.01 5.73 -2.85
CA GLU A 66 11.71 5.40 -4.25
C GLU A 66 10.23 4.98 -4.41
N ALA A 67 9.74 4.97 -5.66
CA ALA A 67 8.38 4.54 -5.98
C ALA A 67 8.05 3.19 -5.31
N CYS A 68 6.88 3.13 -4.66
CA CYS A 68 6.50 2.05 -3.78
C CYS A 68 5.05 1.63 -4.01
N HIS A 69 4.70 0.40 -3.61
CA HIS A 69 3.29 -0.02 -3.56
C HIS A 69 2.48 0.76 -2.51
N GLY A 70 3.15 1.41 -1.55
CA GLY A 70 2.52 2.34 -0.61
C GLY A 70 1.82 3.51 -1.29
N ASP A 71 2.33 3.99 -2.43
CA ASP A 71 1.71 5.06 -3.20
C ASP A 71 0.32 4.62 -3.74
N VAL A 72 0.20 3.35 -4.13
CA VAL A 72 -1.06 2.75 -4.59
C VAL A 72 -2.05 2.63 -3.42
N LEU A 73 -1.59 2.18 -2.25
CA LEU A 73 -2.43 2.07 -1.06
C LEU A 73 -2.96 3.43 -0.59
N LEU A 74 -2.09 4.45 -0.56
CA LEU A 74 -2.48 5.82 -0.23
C LEU A 74 -3.50 6.37 -1.22
N GLU A 75 -3.31 6.15 -2.53
CA GLU A 75 -4.27 6.56 -3.53
C GLU A 75 -5.63 5.89 -3.30
N LEU A 76 -5.67 4.58 -3.10
CA LEU A 76 -6.91 3.83 -2.93
C LEU A 76 -7.64 4.19 -1.61
N ALA A 77 -6.90 4.36 -0.51
CA ALA A 77 -7.47 4.72 0.78
C ALA A 77 -8.04 6.15 0.78
N ASN A 78 -7.45 7.07 0.03
CA ASN A 78 -7.89 8.48 -0.02
C ASN A 78 -8.95 8.76 -1.10
N ARG A 79 -9.24 7.82 -2.02
CA ARG A 79 -10.29 7.94 -3.05
C ARG A 79 -11.67 7.46 -2.60
N ARG A 80 -11.75 6.80 -1.45
CA ARG A 80 -13.01 6.36 -0.82
C ARG A 80 -13.61 7.48 0.02
#